data_AF-A0A3B5MLV4-F1
#
_entry.id   AF-A0A3B5MLV4-F1
#
_cell.length_a   1.000
_cell.length_b   1.000
_cell.length_c   1.000
_cell.angle_alpha   90.00
_cell.angle_beta   90.00
_cell.angle_gamma   90.00
#
_symmetry.space_group_name_H-M   'P 1'
#
loop_
_entity.id
_entity.type
_entity.pdbx_description
1 polymer ?
#
loop_
_entity_poly.entity_id
_entity_poly.type
_entity_poly.pdbx_seq_one_letter_code
_entity_poly.pdbx_strand_id
1 'polypeptide(L)'
;MICIFLNSQLASQVLIRNRRANQLWEEMKPGNLERECVEEICDHEEAREVFEQNDKTEKFWTTYLVVTWLTVLLCAGECVTGIGGSYKGDINITESGKKCQYWTGRFPHPIYREFNTSVLNSVLKENFCRNPDNRPGGPWCFTTDPTVQKETCRVPKCGEVFVPTTVAPEPVRNTVCLPNYGIDYTGDLSVTAQGHTCLAWSSPEAVALRRGKTFIPEVVLERNKCRNPDNDPEGPWCYVEISGNITIGYCDLELCEDPLFGGEELTDDRGTERTVLGPEKKLFFSPRSFGQGESVCGQRPLFEQKGKQDKNENELLESYREQRIVGGDEAEVASAPWQVMLYKRSPQELLCGASLISDEWILTAAHCVLYPPWNKNYTVDDILVRLGKHNRAKFERGIEKIVAIDEIIVHPKYNWRENLNRDVALLHLRRPVTFSDQIHPICLPSKEVAKTLMSEGFKGRVTGWGNLQETWNPSARNLPSVLQQIHLPIVEQDICRKSTSVRITDNMFCAGYKPEENKRGDACEGDSGGPFVMKYPAENRWYQIGIVSWGEGCDRDGKYGFYTHLFRMGRWMKKVIEKSGGDDD
;
A
#
# COMPACT_ATOMS: atom_id res chain seq x y z
N MET A 1 30.16 7.83 43.32
CA MET A 1 31.54 7.65 43.82
C MET A 1 32.46 8.45 42.89
N ILE A 2 33.08 9.51 43.43
CA ILE A 2 34.21 10.32 42.91
C ILE A 2 34.41 10.40 41.38
N CYS A 3 34.20 11.60 40.81
CA CYS A 3 34.85 12.00 39.55
C CYS A 3 36.36 12.16 39.79
N ILE A 4 37.21 11.43 39.05
CA ILE A 4 38.65 11.73 39.01
C ILE A 4 38.89 12.69 37.85
N PHE A 5 38.91 13.98 38.16
CA PHE A 5 39.60 14.96 37.32
C PHE A 5 41.12 14.74 37.49
N LEU A 6 41.80 14.31 36.44
CA LEU A 6 43.23 14.54 36.32
C LEU A 6 43.44 15.89 35.64
N ASN A 7 43.84 16.87 36.44
CA ASN A 7 44.13 18.23 36.03
C ASN A 7 45.42 18.26 35.18
N SER A 8 45.37 18.87 33.99
CA SER A 8 46.55 19.04 33.16
C SER A 8 47.43 20.19 33.68
N GLN A 9 48.52 19.86 34.37
CA GLN A 9 49.65 20.79 34.51
C GLN A 9 50.64 20.57 33.38
N LEU A 10 50.92 21.66 32.66
CA LEU A 10 51.83 21.68 31.52
C LEU A 10 53.30 21.63 31.95
N ALA A 11 54.09 20.97 31.10
CA ALA A 11 55.47 21.29 30.76
C ALA A 11 56.62 20.80 31.67
N SER A 12 57.40 19.89 31.06
CA SER A 12 58.87 19.92 31.02
C SER A 12 59.68 19.30 32.17
N GLN A 13 59.77 17.96 32.16
CA GLN A 13 61.08 17.32 32.33
C GLN A 13 61.37 16.29 31.22
N VAL A 14 62.48 16.55 30.54
CA VAL A 14 63.13 15.82 29.46
C VAL A 14 63.06 14.30 29.63
N LEU A 15 62.23 13.62 28.82
CA LEU A 15 62.43 12.26 28.28
C LEU A 15 61.27 11.97 27.30
N ILE A 16 61.53 11.99 25.99
CA ILE A 16 60.60 11.35 25.03
C ILE A 16 60.79 9.85 25.24
N ARG A 17 59.85 9.21 25.94
CA ARG A 17 59.80 7.76 26.07
C ARG A 17 59.27 7.18 24.76
N ASN A 18 60.02 6.25 24.18
CA ASN A 18 59.55 5.47 23.03
C ASN A 18 58.39 4.57 23.47
N ARG A 19 57.41 4.37 22.57
CA ARG A 19 56.32 3.39 22.72
C ARG A 19 56.83 2.03 23.16
N ARG A 20 56.07 1.30 23.99
CA ARG A 20 56.44 -0.08 24.33
C ARG A 20 56.20 -1.00 23.14
N ALA A 21 55.02 -0.86 22.51
CA ALA A 21 54.53 -1.70 21.42
C ALA A 21 55.49 -1.83 20.22
N ASN A 22 55.52 -3.04 19.67
CA ASN A 22 56.27 -3.46 18.48
C ASN A 22 57.80 -3.34 18.63
N GLN A 23 58.34 -3.58 19.83
CA GLN A 23 59.79 -3.63 20.06
C GLN A 23 60.33 -5.06 20.09
N LEU A 24 61.53 -5.28 19.52
CA LEU A 24 62.28 -6.52 19.78
C LEU A 24 62.47 -6.69 21.31
N TRP A 25 62.09 -7.86 21.83
CA TRP A 25 62.12 -8.21 23.26
C TRP A 25 61.12 -7.45 24.15
N GLU A 26 59.96 -7.08 23.60
CA GLU A 26 58.82 -6.55 24.36
C GLU A 26 58.37 -7.48 25.50
N GLU A 27 58.05 -8.73 25.16
CA GLU A 27 57.67 -9.87 26.03
C GLU A 27 58.62 -10.16 27.22
N MET A 28 59.82 -9.58 27.25
CA MET A 28 60.77 -9.77 28.35
C MET A 28 60.67 -8.69 29.44
N LYS A 29 59.74 -7.74 29.30
CA LYS A 29 59.53 -6.64 30.22
C LYS A 29 58.30 -6.92 31.09
N PRO A 30 58.30 -6.64 32.40
CA PRO A 30 57.09 -6.79 33.21
C PRO A 30 56.01 -5.82 32.74
N GLY A 31 54.77 -6.31 32.63
CA GLY A 31 53.60 -5.55 32.21
C GLY A 31 53.39 -4.27 33.03
N ASN A 32 52.85 -3.23 32.39
CA ASN A 32 52.62 -1.93 32.98
C ASN A 32 51.30 -1.32 32.47
N LEU A 33 50.30 -1.33 33.36
CA LEU A 33 48.94 -0.81 33.10
C LEU A 33 48.92 0.57 32.44
N GLU A 34 49.74 1.50 32.95
CA GLU A 34 49.75 2.89 32.50
C GLU A 34 50.29 3.00 31.06
N ARG A 35 51.27 2.18 30.68
CA ARG A 35 51.86 2.23 29.34
C ARG A 35 51.16 1.38 28.29
N GLU A 36 50.83 0.13 28.61
CA GLU A 36 50.18 -0.76 27.64
C GLU A 36 48.70 -0.41 27.44
N CYS A 37 47.96 -0.15 28.52
CA CYS A 37 46.50 -0.04 28.46
C CYS A 37 45.95 1.40 28.64
N VAL A 38 46.75 2.37 29.10
CA VAL A 38 46.27 3.76 29.31
C VAL A 38 46.92 4.75 28.33
N GLU A 39 48.22 4.67 28.09
CA GLU A 39 48.92 5.42 27.03
C GLU A 39 48.74 4.78 25.63
N GLU A 40 48.57 3.45 25.57
CA GLU A 40 48.39 2.65 24.36
C GLU A 40 47.11 1.78 24.44
N ILE A 41 46.79 1.03 23.37
CA ILE A 41 45.67 0.08 23.35
C ILE A 41 46.24 -1.30 23.57
N CYS A 42 45.79 -1.99 24.61
CA CYS A 42 46.26 -3.34 24.95
C CYS A 42 45.23 -4.43 24.59
N ASP A 43 45.72 -5.65 24.36
CA ASP A 43 44.88 -6.84 24.25
C ASP A 43 44.66 -7.55 25.61
N HIS A 44 43.89 -8.66 25.59
CA HIS A 44 43.51 -9.38 26.82
C HIS A 44 44.69 -10.09 27.47
N GLU A 45 45.68 -10.52 26.70
CA GLU A 45 46.86 -11.21 27.19
C GLU A 45 47.83 -10.21 27.83
N GLU A 46 48.06 -9.05 27.20
CA GLU A 46 48.80 -7.94 27.80
C GLU A 46 48.14 -7.47 29.12
N ALA A 47 46.80 -7.35 29.14
CA ALA A 47 46.06 -7.06 30.38
C ALA A 47 46.21 -8.19 31.42
N ARG A 48 46.37 -9.46 31.00
CA ARG A 48 46.60 -10.60 31.90
C ARG A 48 47.97 -10.55 32.55
N GLU A 49 49.00 -10.14 31.80
CA GLU A 49 50.36 -9.94 32.32
C GLU A 49 50.46 -8.80 33.32
N VAL A 50 49.65 -7.75 33.18
CA VAL A 50 49.61 -6.61 34.12
C VAL A 50 49.04 -6.98 35.50
N PHE A 51 48.03 -7.86 35.56
CA PHE A 51 47.30 -8.13 36.80
C PHE A 51 47.62 -9.49 37.46
N GLU A 52 48.24 -10.42 36.75
CA GLU A 52 48.64 -11.80 37.13
C GLU A 52 47.50 -12.72 37.64
N GLN A 53 46.35 -12.16 38.04
CA GLN A 53 45.21 -12.85 38.65
C GLN A 53 43.96 -12.66 37.79
N ASN A 54 43.44 -13.76 37.23
CA ASN A 54 42.30 -13.77 36.30
C ASN A 54 41.11 -12.91 36.78
N ASP A 55 40.71 -13.00 38.06
CA ASP A 55 39.56 -12.25 38.60
C ASP A 55 39.74 -10.72 38.52
N LYS A 56 40.98 -10.24 38.58
CA LYS A 56 41.33 -8.81 38.42
C LYS A 56 41.42 -8.45 36.94
N THR A 57 42.03 -9.32 36.14
CA THR A 57 42.10 -9.17 34.67
C THR A 57 40.70 -9.04 34.09
N GLU A 58 39.77 -9.95 34.38
CA GLU A 58 38.38 -9.91 33.86
C GLU A 58 37.61 -8.66 34.32
N LYS A 59 37.80 -8.24 35.57
CA LYS A 59 37.14 -7.04 36.10
C LYS A 59 37.69 -5.75 35.48
N PHE A 60 39.00 -5.69 35.26
CA PHE A 60 39.63 -4.63 34.48
C PHE A 60 39.12 -4.68 33.03
N TRP A 61 39.21 -5.84 32.37
CA TRP A 61 38.87 -6.05 30.97
C TRP A 61 37.41 -5.72 30.64
N THR A 62 36.47 -6.11 31.50
CA THR A 62 35.05 -5.71 31.35
C THR A 62 34.90 -4.19 31.38
N THR A 63 35.64 -3.51 32.27
CA THR A 63 35.63 -2.04 32.39
C THR A 63 36.36 -1.40 31.21
N TYR A 64 37.48 -1.98 30.78
CA TYR A 64 38.31 -1.54 29.68
C TYR A 64 37.59 -1.65 28.35
N LEU A 65 36.86 -2.73 28.10
CA LEU A 65 35.95 -2.87 26.97
C LEU A 65 34.86 -1.79 27.01
N VAL A 66 34.16 -1.59 28.13
CA VAL A 66 33.14 -0.52 28.21
C VAL A 66 33.74 0.88 27.94
N VAL A 67 34.93 1.18 28.46
CA VAL A 67 35.60 2.48 28.28
C VAL A 67 36.21 2.64 26.88
N THR A 68 36.81 1.60 26.31
CA THR A 68 37.34 1.61 24.93
C THR A 68 36.21 1.66 23.91
N TRP A 69 35.08 0.99 24.13
CA TRP A 69 33.90 1.14 23.26
C TRP A 69 33.30 2.56 23.39
N LEU A 70 33.36 3.17 24.58
CA LEU A 70 33.00 4.59 24.78
C LEU A 70 33.97 5.58 24.10
N THR A 71 35.27 5.28 23.98
CA THR A 71 36.24 6.14 23.27
C THR A 71 36.33 5.85 21.77
N VAL A 72 36.08 4.62 21.34
CA VAL A 72 35.91 4.24 19.91
C VAL A 72 34.67 4.91 19.31
N LEU A 73 33.67 5.26 20.13
CA LEU A 73 32.53 6.08 19.72
C LEU A 73 32.88 7.47 19.15
N LEU A 74 34.13 7.95 19.27
CA LEU A 74 34.60 9.16 18.58
C LEU A 74 34.88 8.97 17.07
N CYS A 75 34.96 7.73 16.56
CA CYS A 75 35.64 7.44 15.29
C CYS A 75 34.79 6.71 14.21
N ALA A 76 33.54 7.14 13.97
CA ALA A 76 32.77 6.69 12.79
C ALA A 76 31.69 7.66 12.24
N GLY A 77 31.24 8.64 13.04
CA GLY A 77 30.08 9.49 12.71
C GLY A 77 28.74 8.94 13.20
N GLU A 78 28.76 8.01 14.16
CA GLU A 78 27.57 7.42 14.80
C GLU A 78 26.97 8.31 15.90
N CYS A 79 27.58 9.46 16.18
CA CYS A 79 27.09 10.50 17.07
C CYS A 79 27.13 11.88 16.40
N VAL A 80 26.27 12.79 16.84
CA VAL A 80 26.17 14.16 16.34
C VAL A 80 27.17 15.07 17.04
N THR A 81 27.89 15.85 16.21
CA THR A 81 28.51 17.12 16.60
C THR A 81 27.83 18.28 15.85
N GLY A 82 27.63 19.41 16.53
CA GLY A 82 26.92 20.57 15.97
C GLY A 82 25.51 20.22 15.47
N ILE A 83 25.20 20.60 14.23
CA ILE A 83 23.90 20.33 13.58
C ILE A 83 23.75 18.91 13.01
N GLY A 84 24.75 18.04 13.14
CA GLY A 84 24.63 16.63 12.74
C GLY A 84 24.63 16.33 11.24
N GLY A 85 25.11 17.26 10.39
CA GLY A 85 25.25 17.01 8.94
C GLY A 85 26.21 15.86 8.58
N SER A 86 27.12 15.49 9.47
CA SER A 86 28.04 14.36 9.35
C SER A 86 27.51 13.03 9.92
N TYR A 87 26.29 13.02 10.49
CA TYR A 87 25.72 11.85 11.16
C TYR A 87 25.44 10.70 10.19
N LYS A 88 25.93 9.51 10.54
CA LYS A 88 25.88 8.28 9.74
C LYS A 88 25.32 7.07 10.50
N GLY A 89 24.91 7.24 11.76
CA GLY A 89 24.34 6.16 12.57
C GLY A 89 23.02 5.58 12.02
N ASP A 90 22.46 4.62 12.75
CA ASP A 90 21.38 3.72 12.32
C ASP A 90 20.00 4.03 12.94
N ILE A 91 19.88 5.13 13.69
CA ILE A 91 18.59 5.55 14.27
C ILE A 91 17.57 5.80 13.15
N ASN A 92 16.44 5.09 13.21
CA ASN A 92 15.33 5.15 12.25
C ASN A 92 13.96 5.37 12.91
N ILE A 93 13.96 6.02 14.08
CA ILE A 93 12.78 6.38 14.86
C ILE A 93 12.84 7.87 15.19
N THR A 94 11.71 8.56 15.06
CA THR A 94 11.57 10.00 15.33
C THR A 94 11.49 10.31 16.82
N GLU A 95 11.52 11.58 17.21
CA GLU A 95 11.37 12.01 18.60
C GLU A 95 10.05 11.56 19.26
N SER A 96 8.94 11.52 18.51
CA SER A 96 7.65 10.99 19.00
C SER A 96 7.47 9.47 18.83
N GLY A 97 8.50 8.73 18.41
CA GLY A 97 8.45 7.27 18.29
C GLY A 97 7.88 6.74 16.97
N LYS A 98 7.73 7.59 15.93
CA LYS A 98 7.31 7.13 14.59
C LYS A 98 8.48 6.47 13.87
N LYS A 99 8.18 5.45 13.06
CA LYS A 99 9.17 4.79 12.20
C LYS A 99 9.49 5.67 11.00
N CYS A 100 10.77 5.76 10.64
CA CYS A 100 11.21 6.47 9.45
C CYS A 100 10.90 5.70 8.17
N GLN A 101 10.47 6.44 7.14
CA GLN A 101 10.37 5.97 5.75
C GLN A 101 11.78 5.82 5.16
N TYR A 102 11.97 4.80 4.31
CA TYR A 102 13.20 4.64 3.53
C TYR A 102 13.42 5.87 2.62
N TRP A 103 14.63 6.43 2.61
CA TRP A 103 14.98 7.58 1.75
C TRP A 103 14.76 7.31 0.26
N THR A 104 14.93 6.05 -0.11
CA THR A 104 14.70 5.54 -1.46
C THR A 104 13.21 5.30 -1.73
N GLY A 105 12.42 5.00 -0.69
CA GLY A 105 10.98 4.74 -0.76
C GLY A 105 10.15 5.96 -1.18
N ARG A 106 9.07 5.69 -1.92
CA ARG A 106 8.16 6.71 -2.46
C ARG A 106 6.85 6.88 -1.69
N PHE A 107 6.56 5.96 -0.76
CA PHE A 107 5.31 5.89 0.00
C PHE A 107 5.60 5.90 1.52
N PRO A 108 4.79 6.63 2.34
CA PRO A 108 3.70 7.51 1.94
C PRO A 108 4.15 8.80 1.23
N HIS A 109 5.35 9.31 1.51
CA HIS A 109 5.80 10.62 1.03
C HIS A 109 6.73 10.55 -0.20
N PRO A 110 6.58 11.45 -1.19
CA PRO A 110 7.31 11.35 -2.46
C PRO A 110 8.70 12.00 -2.38
N ILE A 111 9.62 11.37 -1.62
CA ILE A 111 10.98 11.89 -1.30
C ILE A 111 11.75 12.35 -2.54
N TYR A 112 11.59 11.63 -3.66
CA TYR A 112 12.23 11.91 -4.95
C TYR A 112 12.02 13.33 -5.49
N ARG A 113 10.97 14.04 -5.03
CA ARG A 113 10.68 15.43 -5.44
C ARG A 113 11.65 16.44 -4.84
N GLU A 114 12.26 16.09 -3.70
CA GLU A 114 13.17 16.97 -2.96
C GLU A 114 14.63 16.46 -3.00
N PHE A 115 14.83 15.14 -2.96
CA PHE A 115 16.15 14.54 -2.88
C PHE A 115 16.36 13.49 -3.98
N ASN A 116 17.45 13.61 -4.73
CA ASN A 116 17.89 12.56 -5.65
C ASN A 116 18.75 11.54 -4.88
N THR A 117 18.12 10.48 -4.39
CA THR A 117 18.77 9.42 -3.60
C THR A 117 19.54 8.39 -4.44
N SER A 118 19.51 8.51 -5.78
CA SER A 118 20.23 7.62 -6.70
C SER A 118 21.71 7.95 -6.91
N VAL A 119 22.23 8.95 -6.19
CA VAL A 119 23.65 9.33 -6.31
C VAL A 119 24.52 8.31 -5.57
N LEU A 120 25.41 7.64 -6.31
CA LEU A 120 26.42 6.75 -5.74
C LEU A 120 27.25 7.52 -4.69
N ASN A 121 27.37 6.97 -3.47
CA ASN A 121 27.91 7.63 -2.27
C ASN A 121 27.01 8.66 -1.56
N SER A 122 25.69 8.65 -1.80
CA SER A 122 24.73 9.39 -0.96
C SER A 122 24.82 8.98 0.53
N VAL A 123 24.70 9.98 1.40
CA VAL A 123 24.59 9.80 2.87
C VAL A 123 23.19 9.29 3.28
N LEU A 124 22.20 9.43 2.38
CA LEU A 124 20.81 9.00 2.55
C LEU A 124 20.68 7.50 2.26
N LYS A 125 21.06 6.67 3.24
CA LYS A 125 20.94 5.20 3.20
C LYS A 125 19.78 4.70 4.06
N GLU A 126 19.18 3.60 3.65
CA GLU A 126 18.05 2.92 4.32
C GLU A 126 16.95 3.91 4.72
N ASN A 127 16.44 3.80 5.96
CA ASN A 127 15.50 4.72 6.58
C ASN A 127 16.12 5.49 7.77
N PHE A 128 17.45 5.63 7.82
CA PHE A 128 18.14 6.25 8.95
C PHE A 128 18.03 7.77 8.97
N CYS A 129 17.89 8.40 10.13
CA CYS A 129 17.77 9.85 10.25
C CYS A 129 19.03 10.58 9.76
N ARG A 130 18.88 11.65 8.98
CA ARG A 130 19.97 12.44 8.36
C ARG A 130 19.63 13.92 8.38
N ASN A 131 20.63 14.79 8.15
CA ASN A 131 20.41 16.23 8.01
C ASN A 131 20.95 16.76 6.66
N PRO A 132 20.37 16.36 5.51
CA PRO A 132 20.88 16.74 4.19
C PRO A 132 20.74 18.23 3.87
N ASP A 133 19.83 18.93 4.53
CA ASP A 133 19.49 20.35 4.33
C ASP A 133 19.97 21.25 5.48
N ASN A 134 20.85 20.75 6.35
CA ASN A 134 21.50 21.50 7.45
C ASN A 134 20.51 22.23 8.39
N ARG A 135 19.37 21.60 8.70
CA ARG A 135 18.38 22.15 9.65
C ARG A 135 18.99 22.39 11.03
N PRO A 136 18.63 23.48 11.72
CA PRO A 136 19.09 23.76 13.09
C PRO A 136 18.53 22.76 14.12
N GLY A 137 17.43 22.06 13.80
CA GLY A 137 16.85 21.00 14.64
C GLY A 137 17.61 19.67 14.63
N GLY A 138 18.69 19.55 13.87
CA GLY A 138 19.48 18.32 13.77
C GLY A 138 18.92 17.28 12.77
N PRO A 139 19.40 16.03 12.83
CA PRO A 139 18.94 14.95 11.96
C PRO A 139 17.44 14.64 12.08
N TRP A 140 16.84 14.35 10.94
CA TRP A 140 15.41 14.10 10.77
C TRP A 140 15.20 12.99 9.74
N CYS A 141 13.96 12.53 9.59
CA CYS A 141 13.57 11.62 8.52
C CYS A 141 12.17 11.94 7.99
N PHE A 142 11.85 11.44 6.80
CA PHE A 142 10.46 11.27 6.41
C PHE A 142 9.84 10.16 7.26
N THR A 143 8.56 10.28 7.64
CA THR A 143 7.92 9.28 8.53
C THR A 143 7.03 8.32 7.73
N THR A 144 6.74 7.14 8.29
CA THR A 144 5.74 6.22 7.70
C THR A 144 4.29 6.63 7.97
N ASP A 145 4.04 7.74 8.68
CA ASP A 145 2.71 8.30 8.94
C ASP A 145 2.31 9.24 7.78
N PRO A 146 1.21 8.98 7.06
CA PRO A 146 0.75 9.83 5.95
C PRO A 146 0.39 11.27 6.35
N THR A 147 0.15 11.53 7.64
CA THR A 147 -0.20 12.86 8.16
C THR A 147 1.02 13.69 8.58
N VAL A 148 2.15 13.05 8.88
CA VAL A 148 3.40 13.73 9.31
C VAL A 148 4.49 13.47 8.29
N GLN A 149 4.70 14.44 7.38
CA GLN A 149 5.67 14.29 6.29
C GLN A 149 7.12 14.07 6.79
N LYS A 150 7.56 14.86 7.77
CA LYS A 150 8.93 14.88 8.29
C LYS A 150 8.92 15.16 9.78
N GLU A 151 9.85 14.55 10.51
CA GLU A 151 10.02 14.78 11.93
C GLU A 151 11.50 14.64 12.33
N THR A 152 11.93 15.41 13.33
CA THR A 152 13.26 15.32 13.95
C THR A 152 13.44 13.99 14.66
N CYS A 153 14.70 13.55 14.76
CA CYS A 153 15.06 12.31 15.42
C CYS A 153 15.97 12.55 16.62
N ARG A 154 15.70 11.81 17.70
CA ARG A 154 16.57 11.80 18.87
C ARG A 154 17.79 10.93 18.56
N VAL A 155 18.92 11.56 18.26
CA VAL A 155 20.19 10.88 17.91
C VAL A 155 21.25 11.07 19.00
N PRO A 156 22.23 10.15 19.14
CA PRO A 156 23.31 10.29 20.12
C PRO A 156 24.11 11.57 19.87
N LYS A 157 24.44 12.32 20.92
CA LYS A 157 25.45 13.38 20.86
C LYS A 157 26.77 12.85 21.40
N CYS A 158 27.88 13.21 20.76
CA CYS A 158 29.20 12.68 21.13
C CYS A 158 29.56 13.09 22.57
N GLY A 159 29.80 12.12 23.45
CA GLY A 159 30.11 12.34 24.86
C GLY A 159 28.91 12.45 25.81
N GLU A 160 27.67 12.35 25.32
CA GLU A 160 26.46 12.29 26.17
C GLU A 160 25.91 10.85 26.28
N VAL A 161 25.32 10.50 27.43
CA VAL A 161 24.61 9.23 27.61
C VAL A 161 23.31 9.26 26.80
N PHE A 162 23.18 8.35 25.83
CA PHE A 162 22.03 8.27 24.95
C PHE A 162 21.09 7.11 25.34
N VAL A 163 19.79 7.38 25.33
CA VAL A 163 18.73 6.35 25.40
C VAL A 163 17.90 6.48 24.12
N PRO A 164 17.86 5.46 23.25
CA PRO A 164 17.08 5.50 22.03
C PRO A 164 15.58 5.61 22.33
N THR A 165 14.86 6.37 21.50
CA THR A 165 13.40 6.36 21.51
C THR A 165 12.91 5.00 21.05
N THR A 166 12.17 4.28 21.90
CA THR A 166 11.46 3.07 21.49
C THR A 166 10.26 3.43 20.61
N VAL A 167 9.88 2.54 19.68
CA VAL A 167 8.62 2.69 18.92
C VAL A 167 7.47 2.92 19.90
N ALA A 168 6.64 3.93 19.65
CA ALA A 168 5.49 4.20 20.50
C ALA A 168 4.58 2.95 20.50
N PRO A 169 4.18 2.41 21.67
CA PRO A 169 3.29 1.25 21.70
C PRO A 169 1.98 1.61 21.00
N GLU A 170 1.51 0.73 20.11
CA GLU A 170 0.26 0.97 19.39
C GLU A 170 -0.89 1.16 20.40
N PRO A 171 -1.76 2.16 20.19
CA PRO A 171 -2.89 2.37 21.08
C PRO A 171 -3.84 1.19 20.96
N VAL A 172 -3.89 0.36 22.01
CA VAL A 172 -4.80 -0.79 22.11
C VAL A 172 -6.24 -0.28 22.11
N ARG A 173 -6.86 -0.19 20.93
CA ARG A 173 -8.29 0.09 20.78
C ARG A 173 -9.08 -1.14 21.16
N ASN A 174 -9.44 -1.23 22.45
CA ASN A 174 -10.56 -2.05 22.89
C ASN A 174 -11.86 -1.36 22.48
N THR A 175 -12.35 -1.68 21.29
CA THR A 175 -13.65 -1.24 20.79
C THR A 175 -14.55 -2.44 20.51
N VAL A 176 -15.75 -2.42 21.10
CA VAL A 176 -16.82 -3.36 20.77
C VAL A 176 -17.30 -3.02 19.36
N CYS A 177 -16.94 -3.85 18.39
CA CYS A 177 -17.31 -3.67 17.00
C CYS A 177 -18.76 -4.12 16.73
N LEU A 178 -19.36 -3.61 15.65
CA LEU A 178 -20.71 -4.00 15.22
C LEU A 178 -20.65 -5.23 14.28
N PRO A 179 -21.25 -6.38 14.63
CA PRO A 179 -21.36 -7.54 13.74
C PRO A 179 -22.37 -7.28 12.61
N ASN A 180 -22.49 -8.24 11.68
CA ASN A 180 -23.51 -8.24 10.61
C ASN A 180 -23.57 -6.93 9.80
N TYR A 181 -22.41 -6.31 9.55
CA TYR A 181 -22.28 -4.97 8.95
C TYR A 181 -23.20 -3.89 9.59
N GLY A 182 -23.53 -4.02 10.87
CA GLY A 182 -24.40 -3.09 11.57
C GLY A 182 -25.86 -3.07 11.10
N ILE A 183 -26.40 -4.17 10.54
CA ILE A 183 -27.86 -4.31 10.30
C ILE A 183 -28.65 -4.04 11.58
N ASP A 184 -28.20 -4.63 12.69
CA ASP A 184 -28.82 -4.55 14.02
C ASP A 184 -28.53 -3.21 14.75
N TYR A 185 -27.90 -2.24 14.08
CA TYR A 185 -27.55 -0.94 14.67
C TYR A 185 -28.78 -0.06 14.89
N THR A 186 -29.20 0.05 16.15
CA THR A 186 -30.32 0.89 16.59
C THR A 186 -29.92 2.27 17.11
N GLY A 187 -28.61 2.57 17.17
CA GLY A 187 -28.07 3.77 17.82
C GLY A 187 -28.46 5.11 17.19
N ASP A 188 -28.11 6.17 17.92
CA ASP A 188 -28.56 7.55 17.70
C ASP A 188 -27.75 8.36 16.68
N LEU A 189 -26.74 7.80 16.03
CA LEU A 189 -25.90 8.55 15.07
C LEU A 189 -26.75 9.03 13.87
N SER A 190 -26.56 10.29 13.48
CA SER A 190 -27.30 10.98 12.41
C SER A 190 -26.41 11.90 11.56
N VAL A 191 -25.11 11.61 11.54
CA VAL A 191 -24.07 12.37 10.82
C VAL A 191 -23.14 11.35 10.15
N THR A 192 -22.76 11.63 8.91
CA THR A 192 -21.89 10.76 8.11
C THR A 192 -20.42 10.92 8.47
N ALA A 193 -19.56 9.99 8.02
CA ALA A 193 -18.11 10.08 8.18
C ALA A 193 -17.49 11.36 7.59
N GLN A 194 -18.20 12.02 6.66
CA GLN A 194 -17.79 13.29 6.04
C GLN A 194 -18.36 14.54 6.75
N GLY A 195 -19.13 14.35 7.84
CA GLY A 195 -19.73 15.45 8.61
C GLY A 195 -21.07 15.96 8.07
N HIS A 196 -21.67 15.30 7.08
CA HIS A 196 -22.99 15.69 6.55
C HIS A 196 -24.12 15.15 7.44
N THR A 197 -25.11 16.00 7.72
CA THR A 197 -26.30 15.62 8.52
C THR A 197 -27.25 14.76 7.69
N CYS A 198 -27.70 13.65 8.27
CA CYS A 198 -28.67 12.76 7.65
C CYS A 198 -30.05 13.44 7.46
N LEU A 199 -30.66 13.19 6.30
CA LEU A 199 -32.07 13.45 6.02
C LEU A 199 -32.97 12.44 6.73
N ALA A 200 -34.23 12.82 6.98
CA ALA A 200 -35.20 11.90 7.57
C ALA A 200 -35.65 10.84 6.56
N TRP A 201 -35.68 9.57 6.96
CA TRP A 201 -36.17 8.45 6.14
C TRP A 201 -37.64 8.59 5.71
N SER A 202 -38.40 9.43 6.42
CA SER A 202 -39.78 9.79 6.12
C SER A 202 -39.92 11.05 5.26
N SER A 203 -38.83 11.68 4.81
CA SER A 203 -38.92 12.85 3.93
C SER A 203 -39.43 12.44 2.53
N PRO A 204 -40.14 13.31 1.80
CA PRO A 204 -40.67 12.99 0.47
C PRO A 204 -39.59 12.48 -0.49
N GLU A 205 -38.39 13.06 -0.41
CA GLU A 205 -37.25 12.79 -1.28
C GLU A 205 -36.60 11.44 -0.94
N ALA A 206 -36.37 11.16 0.35
CA ALA A 206 -35.88 9.86 0.81
C ALA A 206 -36.89 8.73 0.49
N VAL A 207 -38.18 9.00 0.60
CA VAL A 207 -39.26 8.07 0.23
C VAL A 207 -39.30 7.84 -1.28
N ALA A 208 -39.04 8.85 -2.11
CA ALA A 208 -38.92 8.71 -3.55
C ALA A 208 -37.72 7.84 -3.95
N LEU A 209 -36.53 8.14 -3.43
CA LEU A 209 -35.28 7.39 -3.70
C LEU A 209 -35.28 5.94 -3.17
N ARG A 210 -36.23 5.59 -2.29
CA ARG A 210 -36.47 4.23 -1.81
C ARG A 210 -37.39 3.40 -2.72
N ARG A 211 -38.18 4.02 -3.61
CA ARG A 211 -39.11 3.28 -4.49
C ARG A 211 -38.33 2.32 -5.39
N GLY A 212 -38.79 1.07 -5.47
CA GLY A 212 -38.13 0.02 -6.25
C GLY A 212 -36.90 -0.64 -5.59
N LYS A 213 -36.45 -0.17 -4.42
CA LYS A 213 -35.32 -0.77 -3.69
C LYS A 213 -35.80 -1.80 -2.66
N THR A 214 -35.10 -2.92 -2.57
CA THR A 214 -35.39 -4.00 -1.61
C THR A 214 -34.70 -3.73 -0.29
N PHE A 215 -35.46 -3.41 0.76
CA PHE A 215 -34.98 -3.24 2.13
C PHE A 215 -35.49 -4.37 3.04
N ILE A 216 -34.71 -4.69 4.07
CA ILE A 216 -34.99 -5.64 5.15
C ILE A 216 -36.12 -5.07 6.02
N PRO A 217 -37.30 -5.72 6.10
CA PRO A 217 -38.45 -5.21 6.85
C PRO A 217 -38.18 -4.98 8.35
N GLU A 218 -37.27 -5.74 8.93
CA GLU A 218 -36.89 -5.71 10.34
C GLU A 218 -36.08 -4.46 10.72
N VAL A 219 -35.44 -3.78 9.76
CA VAL A 219 -34.59 -2.61 10.02
C VAL A 219 -35.44 -1.35 10.19
N VAL A 220 -35.63 -0.92 11.44
CA VAL A 220 -36.44 0.26 11.78
C VAL A 220 -35.75 1.56 11.35
N LEU A 221 -36.27 2.16 10.27
CA LEU A 221 -35.86 3.45 9.71
C LEU A 221 -36.41 4.64 10.52
N GLU A 222 -35.94 4.82 11.75
CA GLU A 222 -36.37 5.92 12.62
C GLU A 222 -35.71 7.27 12.23
N ARG A 223 -36.54 8.33 12.16
CA ARG A 223 -36.14 9.73 11.97
C ARG A 223 -35.07 9.86 10.86
N ASN A 224 -33.91 10.40 11.19
CA ASN A 224 -32.74 10.56 10.33
C ASN A 224 -31.52 9.77 10.86
N LYS A 225 -31.74 8.62 11.49
CA LYS A 225 -30.65 7.82 12.07
C LYS A 225 -29.95 6.97 11.03
N CYS A 226 -28.66 6.74 11.19
CA CYS A 226 -27.87 5.82 10.37
C CYS A 226 -28.43 4.39 10.50
N ARG A 227 -28.68 3.71 9.38
CA ARG A 227 -29.21 2.33 9.34
C ARG A 227 -28.59 1.57 8.17
N ASN A 228 -28.58 0.24 8.23
CA ASN A 228 -28.16 -0.61 7.11
C ASN A 228 -29.34 -1.46 6.60
N PRO A 229 -30.37 -0.83 5.97
CA PRO A 229 -31.59 -1.53 5.59
C PRO A 229 -31.42 -2.46 4.40
N ASP A 230 -30.29 -2.46 3.69
CA ASP A 230 -30.09 -3.29 2.50
C ASP A 230 -29.09 -4.44 2.70
N ASN A 231 -28.41 -4.56 3.85
CA ASN A 231 -27.25 -5.44 4.08
C ASN A 231 -26.03 -5.07 3.22
N ASP A 232 -25.61 -3.81 3.31
CA ASP A 232 -24.39 -3.28 2.69
C ASP A 232 -23.15 -3.61 3.54
N PRO A 233 -22.11 -4.30 3.01
CA PRO A 233 -20.83 -4.51 3.70
C PRO A 233 -20.14 -3.23 4.17
N GLU A 234 -20.44 -2.08 3.54
CA GLU A 234 -19.92 -0.77 3.97
C GLU A 234 -20.59 -0.21 5.24
N GLY A 235 -21.65 -0.87 5.71
CA GLY A 235 -22.32 -0.61 6.98
C GLY A 235 -23.41 0.45 6.94
N PRO A 236 -23.84 0.96 8.11
CA PRO A 236 -24.93 1.91 8.20
C PRO A 236 -24.67 3.21 7.46
N TRP A 237 -25.70 3.68 6.77
CA TRP A 237 -25.71 4.87 5.94
C TRP A 237 -27.01 5.65 6.12
N CYS A 238 -27.10 6.81 5.49
CA CYS A 238 -28.31 7.61 5.40
C CYS A 238 -28.30 8.43 4.09
N TYR A 239 -29.45 9.00 3.71
CA TYR A 239 -29.48 10.04 2.68
C TYR A 239 -28.97 11.37 3.24
N VAL A 240 -28.26 12.14 2.43
CA VAL A 240 -27.74 13.47 2.74
C VAL A 240 -27.93 14.41 1.56
N GLU A 241 -28.14 15.70 1.82
CA GLU A 241 -28.19 16.73 0.79
C GLU A 241 -26.83 17.46 0.71
N ILE A 242 -26.26 17.53 -0.48
CA ILE A 242 -24.98 18.22 -0.75
C ILE A 242 -25.20 19.13 -1.96
N SER A 243 -25.09 20.45 -1.75
CA SER A 243 -25.23 21.46 -2.81
C SER A 243 -26.54 21.36 -3.62
N GLY A 244 -27.65 20.96 -2.97
CA GLY A 244 -28.96 20.78 -3.60
C GLY A 244 -29.17 19.44 -4.32
N ASN A 245 -28.20 18.52 -4.28
CA ASN A 245 -28.35 17.16 -4.80
C ASN A 245 -28.38 16.16 -3.62
N ILE A 246 -29.32 15.22 -3.63
CA ILE A 246 -29.47 14.21 -2.58
C ILE A 246 -28.67 12.96 -2.97
N THR A 247 -27.79 12.54 -2.07
CA THR A 247 -26.93 11.37 -2.23
C THR A 247 -26.99 10.51 -0.97
N ILE A 248 -26.23 9.41 -0.94
CA ILE A 248 -26.00 8.63 0.27
C ILE A 248 -24.71 9.09 0.96
N GLY A 249 -24.64 8.94 2.27
CA GLY A 249 -23.39 8.99 3.01
C GLY A 249 -23.36 7.91 4.08
N TYR A 250 -22.22 7.24 4.20
CA TYR A 250 -22.00 6.22 5.22
C TYR A 250 -21.61 6.86 6.54
N CYS A 251 -22.05 6.27 7.63
CA CYS A 251 -21.75 6.74 8.97
C CYS A 251 -20.48 6.09 9.51
N ASP A 252 -19.75 6.84 10.35
CA ASP A 252 -18.51 6.39 10.96
C ASP A 252 -18.81 5.51 12.17
N LEU A 253 -18.78 4.20 11.95
CA LEU A 253 -19.08 3.16 12.92
C LEU A 253 -18.09 2.02 12.70
N GLU A 254 -17.51 1.53 13.80
CA GLU A 254 -16.57 0.41 13.75
C GLU A 254 -17.33 -0.91 13.59
N LEU A 255 -17.27 -1.46 12.37
CA LEU A 255 -17.80 -2.78 12.06
C LEU A 255 -16.78 -3.85 12.43
N CYS A 256 -17.24 -5.04 12.81
CA CYS A 256 -16.35 -6.17 13.00
C CYS A 256 -15.71 -6.60 11.68
N GLU A 257 -14.48 -7.08 11.78
CA GLU A 257 -13.83 -7.83 10.69
C GLU A 257 -14.65 -9.08 10.38
N ASP A 258 -14.85 -9.35 9.10
CA ASP A 258 -15.75 -10.36 8.55
C ASP A 258 -15.00 -11.06 7.41
N PRO A 259 -14.15 -12.06 7.70
CA PRO A 259 -13.34 -12.71 6.68
C PRO A 259 -14.21 -13.34 5.58
N LEU A 260 -13.76 -13.27 4.32
CA LEU A 260 -14.39 -13.97 3.19
C LEU A 260 -14.65 -15.47 3.47
N PHE A 261 -13.79 -16.06 4.31
CA PHE A 261 -13.76 -17.46 4.67
C PHE A 261 -14.13 -17.69 6.15
N GLY A 262 -15.13 -16.98 6.66
CA GLY A 262 -15.69 -17.21 8.00
C GLY A 262 -17.22 -17.42 8.00
N GLY A 263 -17.70 -18.29 8.88
CA GLY A 263 -19.09 -18.27 9.39
C GLY A 263 -20.12 -19.21 8.75
N GLU A 264 -20.00 -19.60 7.48
CA GLU A 264 -20.96 -20.51 6.82
C GLU A 264 -20.27 -21.69 6.14
N GLU A 265 -20.24 -22.82 6.85
CA GLU A 265 -20.26 -24.16 6.22
C GLU A 265 -21.66 -24.36 5.63
N LEU A 266 -21.78 -24.14 4.31
CA LEU A 266 -22.92 -24.68 3.58
C LEU A 266 -22.72 -26.20 3.48
N THR A 267 -23.56 -26.95 4.20
CA THR A 267 -23.77 -28.38 3.95
C THR A 267 -24.41 -28.55 2.57
N ASP A 268 -23.60 -28.56 1.51
CA ASP A 268 -24.09 -28.65 0.14
C ASP A 268 -24.41 -30.10 -0.24
N ASP A 269 -25.56 -30.58 0.24
CA ASP A 269 -26.20 -31.79 -0.26
C ASP A 269 -27.00 -31.48 -1.54
N ARG A 270 -26.31 -31.01 -2.58
CA ARG A 270 -26.87 -30.78 -3.90
C ARG A 270 -26.16 -31.63 -4.94
N GLY A 271 -26.79 -32.76 -5.24
CA GLY A 271 -26.38 -33.65 -6.31
C GLY A 271 -26.19 -32.92 -7.63
N THR A 272 -25.21 -33.38 -8.40
CA THR A 272 -24.71 -32.72 -9.61
C THR A 272 -25.67 -32.88 -10.80
N GLU A 273 -26.78 -32.16 -10.80
CA GLU A 273 -27.67 -32.09 -11.97
C GLU A 273 -27.10 -31.15 -13.04
N ARG A 274 -26.67 -31.74 -14.16
CA ARG A 274 -26.24 -31.02 -15.37
C ARG A 274 -27.45 -30.46 -16.14
N THR A 275 -27.91 -29.28 -15.77
CA THR A 275 -28.82 -28.50 -16.62
C THR A 275 -28.06 -27.92 -17.81
N VAL A 276 -28.49 -28.25 -19.03
CA VAL A 276 -27.77 -27.91 -20.29
C VAL A 276 -27.93 -26.43 -20.71
N LEU A 277 -28.85 -25.71 -20.06
CA LEU A 277 -28.96 -24.26 -20.12
C LEU A 277 -28.84 -23.72 -18.71
N GLY A 278 -27.76 -22.97 -18.43
CA GLY A 278 -27.63 -22.24 -17.17
C GLY A 278 -28.74 -21.18 -17.06
N PRO A 279 -29.22 -20.87 -15.84
CA PRO A 279 -30.23 -19.82 -15.65
C PRO A 279 -29.72 -18.48 -16.19
N GLU A 280 -30.61 -17.69 -16.78
CA GLU A 280 -30.26 -16.35 -17.27
C GLU A 280 -29.65 -15.53 -16.13
N LYS A 281 -28.42 -15.06 -16.33
CA LYS A 281 -27.66 -14.33 -15.32
C LYS A 281 -28.36 -13.00 -15.04
N LYS A 282 -29.01 -12.92 -13.87
CA LYS A 282 -29.66 -11.69 -13.42
C LYS A 282 -28.63 -10.57 -13.30
N LEU A 283 -28.84 -9.50 -14.07
CA LEU A 283 -28.01 -8.30 -14.01
C LEU A 283 -28.07 -7.68 -12.60
N PHE A 284 -26.91 -7.32 -12.07
CA PHE A 284 -26.74 -6.66 -10.80
C PHE A 284 -27.00 -5.15 -10.93
N PHE A 285 -26.62 -4.53 -12.06
CA PHE A 285 -26.88 -3.12 -12.34
C PHE A 285 -28.10 -2.92 -13.26
N SER A 286 -28.62 -1.69 -13.29
CA SER A 286 -29.67 -1.29 -14.23
C SER A 286 -29.04 -0.83 -15.55
N PRO A 287 -29.43 -1.38 -16.71
CA PRO A 287 -28.94 -0.90 -18.01
C PRO A 287 -29.28 0.57 -18.33
N ARG A 288 -30.24 1.19 -17.63
CA ARG A 288 -30.55 2.63 -17.77
C ARG A 288 -29.42 3.52 -17.23
N SER A 289 -28.68 3.07 -16.22
CA SER A 289 -27.75 3.90 -15.46
C SER A 289 -26.30 3.40 -15.46
N PHE A 290 -26.10 2.11 -15.76
CA PHE A 290 -24.80 1.50 -15.97
C PHE A 290 -24.36 1.47 -17.44
N GLY A 291 -25.30 1.68 -18.36
CA GLY A 291 -25.10 1.45 -19.78
C GLY A 291 -25.07 -0.05 -20.14
N GLN A 292 -24.31 -0.38 -21.19
CA GLN A 292 -24.10 -1.73 -21.68
C GLN A 292 -22.80 -2.34 -21.14
N GLY A 293 -22.72 -3.68 -21.15
CA GLY A 293 -21.47 -4.39 -20.90
C GLY A 293 -21.59 -5.54 -19.90
N GLU A 294 -22.47 -5.44 -18.90
CA GLU A 294 -22.56 -6.43 -17.82
C GLU A 294 -22.83 -7.86 -18.34
N SER A 295 -23.69 -8.02 -19.35
CA SER A 295 -24.01 -9.33 -19.94
C SER A 295 -22.84 -9.95 -20.72
N VAL A 296 -21.96 -9.13 -21.28
CA VAL A 296 -20.83 -9.54 -22.16
C VAL A 296 -19.46 -9.40 -21.49
N CYS A 297 -19.42 -8.95 -20.23
CA CYS A 297 -18.19 -8.69 -19.50
C CYS A 297 -17.26 -9.90 -19.44
N GLY A 298 -15.96 -9.66 -19.41
CA GLY A 298 -14.95 -10.70 -19.19
C GLY A 298 -14.86 -11.79 -20.27
N GLN A 299 -15.54 -11.62 -21.42
CA GLN A 299 -15.45 -12.51 -22.59
C GLN A 299 -14.73 -11.79 -23.72
N ARG A 300 -13.42 -11.97 -23.86
CA ARG A 300 -12.62 -11.15 -24.79
C ARG A 300 -12.95 -11.52 -26.25
N PRO A 301 -13.19 -10.53 -27.14
CA PRO A 301 -13.58 -10.82 -28.53
C PRO A 301 -12.56 -11.64 -29.34
N LEU A 302 -11.26 -11.51 -29.04
CA LEU A 302 -10.21 -12.26 -29.74
C LEU A 302 -9.92 -13.65 -29.11
N PHE A 303 -10.39 -13.91 -27.89
CA PHE A 303 -10.06 -15.11 -27.11
C PHE A 303 -11.31 -15.94 -26.80
N GLU A 304 -12.02 -15.66 -25.70
CA GLU A 304 -13.17 -16.46 -25.26
C GLU A 304 -14.27 -16.56 -26.33
N GLN A 305 -14.59 -15.46 -27.04
CA GLN A 305 -15.60 -15.45 -28.09
C GLN A 305 -15.19 -16.26 -29.35
N LYS A 306 -13.90 -16.60 -29.49
CA LYS A 306 -13.33 -17.40 -30.59
C LYS A 306 -12.87 -18.78 -30.12
N GLY A 307 -13.15 -19.17 -28.87
CA GLY A 307 -12.71 -20.45 -28.29
C GLY A 307 -11.18 -20.57 -28.17
N LYS A 308 -10.47 -19.43 -28.03
CA LYS A 308 -9.01 -19.37 -27.89
C LYS A 308 -8.62 -18.92 -26.50
N GLN A 309 -7.43 -19.36 -26.06
CA GLN A 309 -6.76 -18.92 -24.84
C GLN A 309 -5.57 -18.02 -25.21
N ASP A 310 -5.16 -17.14 -24.29
CA ASP A 310 -3.88 -16.42 -24.44
C ASP A 310 -2.70 -17.29 -24.00
N LYS A 311 -1.48 -16.91 -24.42
CA LYS A 311 -0.24 -17.67 -24.19
C LYS A 311 -0.01 -18.11 -22.75
N ASN A 312 -0.39 -17.27 -21.77
CA ASN A 312 -0.10 -17.51 -20.36
C ASN A 312 -1.38 -17.89 -19.57
N GLU A 313 -2.51 -18.11 -20.23
CA GLU A 313 -3.76 -18.46 -19.53
C GLU A 313 -3.66 -19.82 -18.83
N ASN A 314 -2.97 -20.78 -19.44
CA ASN A 314 -2.80 -22.11 -18.84
C ASN A 314 -1.98 -22.06 -17.54
N GLU A 315 -1.00 -21.16 -17.42
CA GLU A 315 -0.26 -20.97 -16.16
C GLU A 315 -1.17 -20.50 -15.00
N LEU A 316 -2.13 -19.64 -15.31
CA LEU A 316 -3.12 -19.15 -14.34
C LEU A 316 -4.09 -20.28 -13.93
N LEU A 317 -4.58 -21.07 -14.90
CA LEU A 317 -5.46 -22.21 -14.64
C LEU A 317 -4.75 -23.41 -13.98
N GLU A 318 -3.46 -23.61 -14.27
CA GLU A 318 -2.60 -24.59 -13.60
C GLU A 318 -2.29 -24.17 -12.17
N SER A 319 -2.17 -22.87 -11.88
CA SER A 319 -2.04 -22.39 -10.48
C SER A 319 -3.24 -22.75 -9.60
N TYR A 320 -4.42 -22.96 -10.19
CA TYR A 320 -5.62 -23.45 -9.51
C TYR A 320 -5.59 -24.97 -9.26
N ARG A 321 -4.48 -25.64 -9.60
CA ARG A 321 -4.25 -27.09 -9.47
C ARG A 321 -2.91 -27.43 -8.80
N GLU A 322 -1.81 -26.76 -9.17
CA GLU A 322 -0.45 -26.92 -8.60
C GLU A 322 0.38 -25.61 -8.62
N GLN A 323 1.22 -25.39 -7.61
CA GLN A 323 1.92 -24.10 -7.39
C GLN A 323 3.28 -23.98 -8.14
N ARG A 324 3.31 -23.60 -9.43
CA ARG A 324 4.57 -23.26 -10.15
C ARG A 324 4.54 -21.97 -10.99
N ILE A 325 5.73 -21.58 -11.51
CA ILE A 325 6.25 -20.28 -12.06
C ILE A 325 5.34 -19.59 -13.13
N VAL A 326 5.50 -18.36 -13.66
CA VAL A 326 6.68 -17.49 -14.01
C VAL A 326 6.44 -15.99 -13.60
N GLY A 327 7.39 -15.07 -13.88
CA GLY A 327 7.30 -13.60 -13.70
C GLY A 327 6.74 -12.82 -14.92
N GLY A 328 7.01 -11.52 -15.01
CA GLY A 328 6.32 -10.60 -15.94
C GLY A 328 6.76 -10.68 -17.42
N ASP A 329 5.77 -10.65 -18.33
CA ASP A 329 5.91 -10.78 -19.79
C ASP A 329 5.20 -9.64 -20.55
N GLU A 330 5.51 -9.46 -21.84
CA GLU A 330 4.69 -8.63 -22.74
C GLU A 330 3.31 -9.27 -22.94
N ALA A 331 2.25 -8.50 -22.66
CA ALA A 331 0.88 -8.93 -22.84
C ALA A 331 0.54 -9.10 -24.34
N GLU A 332 -0.23 -10.13 -24.69
CA GLU A 332 -0.70 -10.30 -26.07
C GLU A 332 -1.70 -9.17 -26.45
N VAL A 333 -1.73 -8.77 -27.73
CA VAL A 333 -2.59 -7.68 -28.20
C VAL A 333 -4.05 -8.00 -27.87
N ALA A 334 -4.71 -7.09 -27.14
CA ALA A 334 -6.07 -7.25 -26.62
C ALA A 334 -6.29 -8.46 -25.68
N SER A 335 -5.25 -8.97 -25.00
CA SER A 335 -5.42 -9.95 -23.92
C SER A 335 -6.13 -9.37 -22.68
N ALA A 336 -6.09 -8.04 -22.52
CA ALA A 336 -6.78 -7.26 -21.49
C ALA A 336 -7.49 -6.03 -22.11
N PRO A 337 -8.60 -6.21 -22.85
CA PRO A 337 -9.29 -5.14 -23.58
C PRO A 337 -10.05 -4.16 -22.68
N TRP A 338 -10.13 -4.44 -21.38
CA TRP A 338 -10.65 -3.56 -20.33
C TRP A 338 -9.59 -2.59 -19.77
N GLN A 339 -8.32 -2.73 -20.15
CA GLN A 339 -7.23 -1.91 -19.61
C GLN A 339 -7.38 -0.44 -20.05
N VAL A 340 -7.31 0.46 -19.07
CA VAL A 340 -7.41 1.91 -19.28
C VAL A 340 -6.13 2.61 -18.81
N MET A 341 -5.72 3.66 -19.51
CA MET A 341 -4.73 4.63 -19.00
C MET A 341 -5.42 5.92 -18.58
N LEU A 342 -5.07 6.42 -17.39
CA LEU A 342 -5.41 7.77 -16.94
C LEU A 342 -4.23 8.72 -17.19
N TYR A 343 -4.48 9.80 -17.93
CA TYR A 343 -3.48 10.81 -18.26
C TYR A 343 -3.83 12.16 -17.64
N LYS A 344 -2.81 12.88 -17.17
CA LYS A 344 -2.92 14.32 -16.93
C LYS A 344 -2.99 15.07 -18.26
N ARG A 345 -3.87 16.06 -18.34
CA ARG A 345 -4.06 16.90 -19.54
C ARG A 345 -2.90 17.86 -19.78
N SER A 346 -2.34 18.48 -18.72
CA SER A 346 -1.19 19.40 -18.84
C SER A 346 -0.32 19.49 -17.56
N PRO A 347 1.02 19.35 -17.66
CA PRO A 347 1.72 18.69 -18.77
C PRO A 347 1.23 17.25 -18.92
N GLN A 348 1.45 16.64 -20.09
CA GLN A 348 0.99 15.27 -20.33
C GLN A 348 1.84 14.26 -19.54
N GLU A 349 1.24 13.62 -18.54
CA GLU A 349 1.88 12.59 -17.70
C GLU A 349 0.92 11.40 -17.55
N LEU A 350 1.45 10.17 -17.55
CA LEU A 350 0.70 8.98 -17.17
C LEU A 350 0.50 9.01 -15.64
N LEU A 351 -0.75 9.05 -15.19
CA LEU A 351 -1.09 9.15 -13.77
C LEU A 351 -1.19 7.76 -13.12
N CYS A 352 -2.02 6.90 -13.71
CA CYS A 352 -2.43 5.60 -13.17
C CYS A 352 -3.00 4.69 -14.26
N GLY A 353 -3.11 3.40 -13.95
CA GLY A 353 -4.02 2.48 -14.62
C GLY A 353 -5.47 2.68 -14.18
N ALA A 354 -6.38 2.11 -14.96
CA ALA A 354 -7.80 1.98 -14.62
C ALA A 354 -8.40 0.80 -15.40
N SER A 355 -9.70 0.56 -15.19
CA SER A 355 -10.43 -0.59 -15.71
C SER A 355 -11.81 -0.18 -16.24
N LEU A 356 -12.16 -0.66 -17.43
CA LEU A 356 -13.47 -0.43 -18.06
C LEU A 356 -14.49 -1.48 -17.56
N ILE A 357 -15.56 -1.04 -16.91
CA ILE A 357 -16.59 -1.94 -16.35
C ILE A 357 -17.91 -1.91 -17.13
N SER A 358 -18.19 -0.83 -17.87
CA SER A 358 -19.28 -0.72 -18.85
C SER A 358 -18.85 0.14 -20.05
N ASP A 359 -19.75 0.51 -20.94
CA ASP A 359 -19.50 1.54 -21.96
C ASP A 359 -19.44 2.97 -21.39
N GLU A 360 -19.94 3.20 -20.17
CA GLU A 360 -20.04 4.52 -19.52
C GLU A 360 -19.15 4.65 -18.27
N TRP A 361 -18.80 3.55 -17.61
CA TRP A 361 -18.15 3.56 -16.29
C TRP A 361 -16.73 2.99 -16.28
N ILE A 362 -15.85 3.70 -15.59
CA ILE A 362 -14.45 3.32 -15.34
C ILE A 362 -14.16 3.27 -13.85
N LEU A 363 -13.37 2.27 -13.46
CA LEU A 363 -12.99 1.95 -12.10
C LEU A 363 -11.47 2.11 -11.92
N THR A 364 -11.05 2.80 -10.86
CA THR A 364 -9.64 3.07 -10.52
C THR A 364 -9.45 3.22 -9.00
N ALA A 365 -8.22 3.47 -8.55
CA ALA A 365 -7.91 3.76 -7.15
C ALA A 365 -8.21 5.24 -6.79
N ALA A 366 -8.61 5.50 -5.54
CA ALA A 366 -8.90 6.87 -5.08
C ALA A 366 -7.64 7.75 -5.06
N HIS A 367 -6.49 7.21 -4.64
CA HIS A 367 -5.22 7.92 -4.54
C HIS A 367 -4.67 8.40 -5.91
N CYS A 368 -5.19 7.84 -7.01
CA CYS A 368 -4.89 8.30 -8.37
C CYS A 368 -5.50 9.68 -8.65
N VAL A 369 -6.63 10.00 -8.00
CA VAL A 369 -7.36 11.26 -8.11
C VAL A 369 -7.01 12.20 -6.95
N LEU A 370 -7.13 11.70 -5.71
CA LEU A 370 -7.06 12.46 -4.48
C LEU A 370 -6.04 11.82 -3.52
N TYR A 371 -4.87 12.43 -3.39
CA TYR A 371 -3.87 12.05 -2.40
C TYR A 371 -3.07 13.29 -1.94
N PRO A 372 -3.52 13.95 -0.85
CA PRO A 372 -2.90 15.18 -0.35
C PRO A 372 -1.39 15.10 -0.07
N PRO A 373 -0.80 13.99 0.44
CA PRO A 373 0.65 13.90 0.66
C PRO A 373 1.50 14.08 -0.61
N TRP A 374 0.91 13.87 -1.79
CA TRP A 374 1.56 14.08 -3.09
C TRP A 374 1.03 15.34 -3.82
N ASN A 375 0.27 16.19 -3.14
CA ASN A 375 -0.47 17.33 -3.72
C ASN A 375 -1.38 16.91 -4.90
N LYS A 376 -1.95 15.70 -4.85
CA LYS A 376 -2.94 15.23 -5.84
C LYS A 376 -4.35 15.59 -5.37
N ASN A 377 -5.05 16.39 -6.16
CA ASN A 377 -6.49 16.63 -6.06
C ASN A 377 -6.99 17.00 -7.46
N TYR A 378 -7.16 16.00 -8.32
CA TYR A 378 -7.49 16.20 -9.73
C TYR A 378 -8.99 16.39 -9.95
N THR A 379 -9.34 17.29 -10.86
CA THR A 379 -10.70 17.55 -11.33
C THR A 379 -10.97 16.84 -12.67
N VAL A 380 -12.22 16.86 -13.12
CA VAL A 380 -12.64 16.30 -14.43
C VAL A 380 -11.88 16.89 -15.61
N ASP A 381 -11.40 18.13 -15.49
CA ASP A 381 -10.62 18.81 -16.53
C ASP A 381 -9.11 18.52 -16.49
N ASP A 382 -8.61 17.96 -15.39
CA ASP A 382 -7.21 17.54 -15.29
C ASP A 382 -6.95 16.19 -15.96
N ILE A 383 -7.99 15.35 -16.10
CA ILE A 383 -7.88 13.95 -16.50
C ILE A 383 -8.32 13.76 -17.97
N LEU A 384 -7.64 12.83 -18.65
CA LEU A 384 -8.04 12.24 -19.93
C LEU A 384 -7.95 10.72 -19.84
N VAL A 385 -8.97 10.04 -20.34
CA VAL A 385 -9.05 8.57 -20.41
C VAL A 385 -8.55 8.10 -21.77
N ARG A 386 -7.73 7.04 -21.81
CA ARG A 386 -7.37 6.34 -23.05
C ARG A 386 -7.67 4.84 -22.95
N LEU A 387 -8.37 4.34 -23.98
CA LEU A 387 -8.92 2.98 -24.06
C LEU A 387 -8.39 2.25 -25.30
N GLY A 388 -8.27 0.92 -25.23
CA GLY A 388 -7.89 0.07 -26.35
C GLY A 388 -6.43 0.18 -26.79
N LYS A 389 -5.56 0.65 -25.88
CA LYS A 389 -4.13 0.81 -26.15
C LYS A 389 -3.36 -0.48 -25.92
N HIS A 390 -2.30 -0.67 -26.68
CA HIS A 390 -1.29 -1.69 -26.43
C HIS A 390 0.10 -1.06 -26.31
N ASN A 391 0.46 -0.13 -27.20
CA ASN A 391 1.69 0.64 -27.10
C ASN A 391 1.48 2.02 -26.42
N ARG A 392 2.14 2.24 -25.27
CA ARG A 392 2.08 3.49 -24.49
C ARG A 392 2.64 4.70 -25.22
N ALA A 393 3.72 4.51 -25.99
CA ALA A 393 4.47 5.61 -26.62
C ALA A 393 3.91 6.04 -27.99
N LYS A 394 3.08 5.20 -28.63
CA LYS A 394 2.54 5.43 -29.97
C LYS A 394 1.06 5.81 -29.92
N PHE A 395 0.65 6.64 -30.88
CA PHE A 395 -0.75 6.89 -31.18
C PHE A 395 -1.26 5.81 -32.15
N GLU A 396 -2.18 4.97 -31.68
CA GLU A 396 -2.71 3.77 -32.33
C GLU A 396 -4.00 4.13 -33.09
N ARG A 397 -3.82 4.96 -34.13
CA ARG A 397 -4.91 5.59 -34.90
C ARG A 397 -5.94 4.58 -35.39
N GLY A 398 -7.20 4.78 -35.00
CA GLY A 398 -8.34 3.95 -35.40
C GLY A 398 -8.64 2.81 -34.43
N ILE A 399 -7.70 2.45 -33.56
CA ILE A 399 -7.87 1.43 -32.51
C ILE A 399 -8.19 2.12 -31.18
N GLU A 400 -7.30 3.02 -30.73
CA GLU A 400 -7.47 3.66 -29.42
C GLU A 400 -8.60 4.71 -29.42
N LYS A 401 -9.23 4.90 -28.26
CA LYS A 401 -10.19 5.97 -28.01
C LYS A 401 -9.68 6.87 -26.90
N ILE A 402 -9.79 8.18 -27.09
CA ILE A 402 -9.54 9.19 -26.06
C ILE A 402 -10.89 9.78 -25.67
N VAL A 403 -11.23 9.70 -24.38
CA VAL A 403 -12.55 10.10 -23.85
C VAL A 403 -12.35 11.07 -22.69
N ALA A 404 -13.28 11.99 -22.52
CA ALA A 404 -13.35 12.89 -21.38
C ALA A 404 -14.33 12.35 -20.33
N ILE A 405 -14.08 12.66 -19.07
CA ILE A 405 -14.98 12.37 -17.95
C ILE A 405 -15.78 13.62 -17.58
N ASP A 406 -16.92 13.43 -16.94
CA ASP A 406 -17.78 14.50 -16.41
C ASP A 406 -18.11 14.34 -14.91
N GLU A 407 -17.98 13.14 -14.35
CA GLU A 407 -18.05 12.90 -12.90
C GLU A 407 -16.83 12.11 -12.38
N ILE A 408 -16.38 12.46 -11.16
CA ILE A 408 -15.33 11.75 -10.39
C ILE A 408 -15.91 11.46 -9.02
N ILE A 409 -15.96 10.17 -8.64
CA ILE A 409 -16.66 9.72 -7.44
C ILE A 409 -15.72 8.87 -6.60
N VAL A 410 -15.05 9.51 -5.64
CA VAL A 410 -14.18 8.85 -4.65
C VAL A 410 -15.04 8.17 -3.58
N HIS A 411 -14.63 6.97 -3.13
CA HIS A 411 -15.34 6.27 -2.06
C HIS A 411 -15.44 7.14 -0.78
N PRO A 412 -16.64 7.33 -0.18
CA PRO A 412 -16.82 8.31 0.89
C PRO A 412 -16.05 7.99 2.18
N LYS A 413 -15.80 6.70 2.44
CA LYS A 413 -14.96 6.17 3.52
C LYS A 413 -13.47 5.95 3.14
N TYR A 414 -12.98 6.53 2.04
CA TYR A 414 -11.58 6.45 1.65
C TYR A 414 -10.66 7.12 2.69
N ASN A 415 -9.76 6.35 3.31
CA ASN A 415 -8.91 6.81 4.41
C ASN A 415 -7.43 6.90 4.00
N TRP A 416 -7.05 8.00 3.34
CA TRP A 416 -5.66 8.28 2.99
C TRP A 416 -4.74 8.63 4.19
N ARG A 417 -5.32 8.93 5.36
CA ARG A 417 -4.58 9.40 6.54
C ARG A 417 -3.95 8.27 7.33
N GLU A 418 -4.54 7.07 7.28
CA GLU A 418 -4.15 5.94 8.12
C GLU A 418 -3.51 4.81 7.30
N ASN A 419 -4.24 4.22 6.34
CA ASN A 419 -3.85 2.96 5.69
C ASN A 419 -4.33 2.78 4.24
N LEU A 420 -4.90 3.81 3.59
CA LEU A 420 -5.56 3.71 2.27
C LEU A 420 -6.75 2.74 2.24
N ASN A 421 -7.47 2.54 3.35
CA ASN A 421 -8.71 1.75 3.33
C ASN A 421 -9.73 2.35 2.36
N ARG A 422 -10.39 1.49 1.57
CA ARG A 422 -11.31 1.83 0.46
C ARG A 422 -10.69 2.78 -0.56
N ASP A 423 -9.47 2.48 -0.98
CA ASP A 423 -8.81 3.14 -2.09
C ASP A 423 -9.44 2.72 -3.43
N VAL A 424 -10.62 3.29 -3.72
CA VAL A 424 -11.41 3.08 -4.93
C VAL A 424 -12.16 4.35 -5.34
N ALA A 425 -12.22 4.61 -6.65
CA ALA A 425 -13.01 5.67 -7.25
C ALA A 425 -13.65 5.20 -8.56
N LEU A 426 -14.83 5.74 -8.85
CA LEU A 426 -15.51 5.62 -10.13
C LEU A 426 -15.31 6.91 -10.93
N LEU A 427 -15.16 6.77 -12.25
CA LEU A 427 -15.13 7.87 -13.21
C LEU A 427 -16.26 7.62 -14.22
N HIS A 428 -17.13 8.62 -14.39
CA HIS A 428 -18.18 8.57 -15.41
C HIS A 428 -17.68 9.17 -16.73
N LEU A 429 -17.93 8.49 -17.84
CA LEU A 429 -17.56 8.94 -19.17
C LEU A 429 -18.60 9.91 -19.73
N ARG A 430 -18.14 11.07 -20.20
CA ARG A 430 -18.99 12.09 -20.83
C ARG A 430 -19.71 11.61 -22.10
N ARG A 431 -19.28 10.49 -22.68
CA ARG A 431 -19.94 9.80 -23.80
C ARG A 431 -19.65 8.29 -23.71
N PRO A 432 -20.64 7.43 -23.99
CA PRO A 432 -20.43 5.99 -24.05
C PRO A 432 -19.36 5.58 -25.07
N VAL A 433 -18.57 4.57 -24.75
CA VAL A 433 -17.57 3.99 -25.67
C VAL A 433 -18.13 2.77 -26.40
N THR A 434 -17.98 2.75 -27.72
CA THR A 434 -18.32 1.57 -28.54
C THR A 434 -17.31 0.45 -28.29
N PHE A 435 -17.79 -0.73 -27.89
CA PHE A 435 -16.94 -1.92 -27.76
C PHE A 435 -16.33 -2.36 -29.11
N SER A 436 -15.16 -2.98 -29.05
CA SER A 436 -14.39 -3.48 -30.19
C SER A 436 -13.51 -4.66 -29.78
N ASP A 437 -12.80 -5.27 -30.73
CA ASP A 437 -11.82 -6.32 -30.43
C ASP A 437 -10.76 -5.90 -29.38
N GLN A 438 -10.50 -4.60 -29.21
CA GLN A 438 -9.53 -4.04 -28.27
C GLN A 438 -10.14 -3.29 -27.08
N ILE A 439 -11.46 -3.03 -27.08
CA ILE A 439 -12.17 -2.27 -26.04
C ILE A 439 -13.38 -3.09 -25.59
N HIS A 440 -13.29 -3.75 -24.43
CA HIS A 440 -14.33 -4.64 -23.94
C HIS A 440 -14.29 -4.75 -22.41
N PRO A 441 -15.44 -4.69 -21.69
CA PRO A 441 -15.46 -4.53 -20.24
C PRO A 441 -15.09 -5.80 -19.46
N ILE A 442 -14.60 -5.62 -18.23
CA ILE A 442 -14.31 -6.70 -17.25
C ILE A 442 -15.51 -6.95 -16.33
N CYS A 443 -15.70 -8.18 -15.85
CA CYS A 443 -16.77 -8.46 -14.89
C CYS A 443 -16.41 -8.03 -13.46
N LEU A 444 -17.39 -7.56 -12.70
CA LEU A 444 -17.29 -7.39 -11.26
C LEU A 444 -17.78 -8.66 -10.53
N PRO A 445 -17.12 -9.08 -9.43
CA PRO A 445 -17.39 -10.36 -8.77
C PRO A 445 -18.57 -10.27 -7.79
N SER A 446 -19.36 -11.34 -7.72
CA SER A 446 -20.26 -11.58 -6.59
C SER A 446 -19.49 -12.12 -5.37
N LYS A 447 -20.15 -12.26 -4.21
CA LYS A 447 -19.54 -12.86 -3.00
C LYS A 447 -19.10 -14.31 -3.27
N GLU A 448 -19.88 -15.06 -4.03
CA GLU A 448 -19.65 -16.46 -4.38
C GLU A 448 -18.46 -16.62 -5.34
N VAL A 449 -18.38 -15.75 -6.36
CA VAL A 449 -17.24 -15.70 -7.30
C VAL A 449 -15.96 -15.31 -6.56
N ALA A 450 -16.01 -14.29 -5.69
CA ALA A 450 -14.87 -13.89 -4.87
C ALA A 450 -14.41 -15.02 -3.92
N LYS A 451 -15.34 -15.65 -3.17
CA LYS A 451 -15.05 -16.78 -2.28
C LYS A 451 -14.45 -17.99 -3.04
N THR A 452 -14.87 -18.24 -4.28
CA THR A 452 -14.32 -19.35 -5.08
C THR A 452 -12.93 -19.06 -5.63
N LEU A 453 -12.67 -17.82 -6.06
CA LEU A 453 -11.41 -17.45 -6.71
C LEU A 453 -10.30 -17.07 -5.72
N MET A 454 -10.63 -16.53 -4.55
CA MET A 454 -9.63 -15.99 -3.61
C MET A 454 -9.05 -17.03 -2.64
N SER A 455 -8.81 -18.24 -3.13
CA SER A 455 -8.08 -19.27 -2.37
C SER A 455 -6.58 -18.95 -2.31
N GLU A 456 -5.88 -19.35 -1.25
CA GLU A 456 -4.43 -19.16 -1.14
C GLU A 456 -3.70 -19.83 -2.32
N GLY A 457 -2.67 -19.16 -2.87
CA GLY A 457 -1.84 -19.70 -3.95
C GLY A 457 -2.49 -19.68 -5.34
N PHE A 458 -3.80 -19.41 -5.45
CA PHE A 458 -4.41 -19.10 -6.73
C PHE A 458 -3.82 -17.79 -7.26
N LYS A 459 -3.39 -17.79 -8.52
CA LYS A 459 -2.85 -16.57 -9.14
C LYS A 459 -3.95 -15.70 -9.75
N GLY A 460 -3.82 -14.39 -9.51
CA GLY A 460 -4.43 -13.39 -10.37
C GLY A 460 -3.41 -12.76 -11.31
N ARG A 461 -3.90 -12.09 -12.34
CA ARG A 461 -3.12 -11.38 -13.35
C ARG A 461 -3.25 -9.87 -13.11
N VAL A 462 -2.13 -9.17 -13.08
CA VAL A 462 -2.06 -7.70 -13.13
C VAL A 462 -1.60 -7.29 -14.53
N THR A 463 -2.15 -6.20 -15.07
CA THR A 463 -1.76 -5.64 -16.37
C THR A 463 -1.55 -4.14 -16.29
N GLY A 464 -0.51 -3.63 -16.96
CA GLY A 464 -0.24 -2.20 -17.02
C GLY A 464 1.06 -1.79 -17.70
N TRP A 465 1.41 -0.53 -17.53
CA TRP A 465 2.61 0.10 -18.11
C TRP A 465 3.44 0.85 -17.06
N GLY A 466 3.35 0.43 -15.79
CA GLY A 466 4.18 0.87 -14.70
C GLY A 466 5.65 0.47 -14.87
N ASN A 467 6.50 0.96 -13.97
CA ASN A 467 7.93 0.68 -14.03
C ASN A 467 8.19 -0.82 -13.83
N LEU A 468 9.00 -1.46 -14.69
CA LEU A 468 9.30 -2.89 -14.60
C LEU A 468 10.04 -3.31 -13.32
N GLN A 469 10.66 -2.37 -12.62
CA GLN A 469 11.50 -2.59 -11.44
C GLN A 469 11.44 -1.35 -10.52
N GLU A 470 11.75 -1.55 -9.23
CA GLU A 470 11.94 -0.45 -8.29
C GLU A 470 13.03 0.51 -8.79
N THR A 471 12.64 1.72 -9.15
CA THR A 471 13.54 2.74 -9.72
C THR A 471 13.70 3.90 -8.75
N TRP A 472 14.92 4.17 -8.31
CA TRP A 472 15.19 5.22 -7.34
C TRP A 472 15.35 6.62 -7.96
N ASN A 473 15.54 6.70 -9.29
CA ASN A 473 15.72 7.95 -10.03
C ASN A 473 14.45 8.31 -10.81
N PRO A 474 13.76 9.44 -10.52
CA PRO A 474 12.56 9.84 -11.25
C PRO A 474 12.83 10.15 -12.74
N SER A 475 14.06 10.52 -13.10
CA SER A 475 14.48 10.74 -14.49
C SER A 475 14.82 9.44 -15.23
N ALA A 476 14.88 8.30 -14.52
CA ALA A 476 15.14 6.98 -15.10
C ALA A 476 13.91 6.06 -15.06
N ARG A 477 12.68 6.64 -15.06
CA ARG A 477 11.42 5.90 -15.22
C ARG A 477 11.43 5.11 -16.54
N ASN A 478 11.86 3.85 -16.48
CA ASN A 478 11.88 2.94 -17.63
C ASN A 478 10.49 2.32 -17.82
N LEU A 479 9.52 3.17 -18.16
CA LEU A 479 8.15 2.76 -18.43
C LEU A 479 8.14 1.92 -19.72
N PRO A 480 7.66 0.67 -19.70
CA PRO A 480 7.63 -0.20 -20.87
C PRO A 480 6.82 0.46 -21.99
N SER A 481 7.23 0.24 -23.24
CA SER A 481 6.50 0.79 -24.39
C SER A 481 5.27 -0.03 -24.75
N VAL A 482 5.24 -1.31 -24.35
CA VAL A 482 4.21 -2.31 -24.62
C VAL A 482 3.53 -2.69 -23.31
N LEU A 483 2.24 -3.04 -23.34
CA LEU A 483 1.49 -3.51 -22.16
C LEU A 483 2.17 -4.74 -21.56
N GLN A 484 2.40 -4.71 -20.25
CA GLN A 484 2.95 -5.85 -19.51
C GLN A 484 1.85 -6.61 -18.79
N GLN A 485 2.10 -7.88 -18.51
CA GLN A 485 1.29 -8.72 -17.65
C GLN A 485 2.19 -9.49 -16.68
N ILE A 486 1.71 -9.70 -15.45
CA ILE A 486 2.33 -10.60 -14.48
C ILE A 486 1.26 -11.38 -13.73
N HIS A 487 1.56 -12.62 -13.35
CA HIS A 487 0.73 -13.37 -12.43
C HIS A 487 1.32 -13.37 -11.03
N LEU A 488 0.48 -13.12 -10.02
CA LEU A 488 0.86 -13.05 -8.62
C LEU A 488 -0.08 -13.94 -7.80
N PRO A 489 0.46 -14.83 -6.93
CA PRO A 489 -0.36 -15.66 -6.06
C PRO A 489 -0.99 -14.82 -4.95
N ILE A 490 -2.23 -15.15 -4.58
CA ILE A 490 -2.90 -14.56 -3.42
C ILE A 490 -2.23 -15.07 -2.14
N VAL A 491 -1.94 -14.14 -1.24
CA VAL A 491 -1.30 -14.38 0.05
C VAL A 491 -2.35 -14.43 1.16
N GLU A 492 -2.20 -15.36 2.10
CA GLU A 492 -3.08 -15.47 3.27
C GLU A 492 -3.12 -14.15 4.07
N GLN A 493 -4.32 -13.76 4.51
CA GLN A 493 -4.56 -12.47 5.16
C GLN A 493 -3.72 -12.28 6.43
N ASP A 494 -3.46 -13.34 7.18
CA ASP A 494 -2.63 -13.32 8.39
C ASP A 494 -1.14 -13.11 8.09
N ILE A 495 -0.64 -13.67 6.99
CA ILE A 495 0.73 -13.45 6.49
C ILE A 495 0.85 -12.02 5.95
N CYS A 496 -0.16 -11.56 5.21
CA CYS A 496 -0.29 -10.20 4.70
C CYS A 496 -0.19 -9.18 5.85
N ARG A 497 -1.01 -9.34 6.90
CA ARG A 497 -1.04 -8.51 8.12
C ARG A 497 0.31 -8.50 8.86
N LYS A 498 1.03 -9.63 8.93
CA LYS A 498 2.35 -9.73 9.58
C LYS A 498 3.50 -9.14 8.75
N SER A 499 3.30 -8.93 7.44
CA SER A 499 4.37 -8.46 6.54
C SER A 499 4.66 -6.95 6.64
N THR A 500 3.73 -6.16 7.19
CA THR A 500 3.82 -4.68 7.29
C THR A 500 3.44 -4.20 8.70
N SER A 501 3.86 -2.97 9.04
CA SER A 501 3.36 -2.25 10.22
C SER A 501 2.13 -1.38 9.93
N VAL A 502 1.60 -1.40 8.70
CA VAL A 502 0.34 -0.71 8.35
C VAL A 502 -0.83 -1.63 8.64
N ARG A 503 -1.88 -1.14 9.33
CA ARG A 503 -3.08 -1.93 9.63
C ARG A 503 -3.82 -2.33 8.35
N ILE A 504 -3.68 -3.59 7.94
CA ILE A 504 -4.44 -4.19 6.83
C ILE A 504 -5.85 -4.55 7.29
N THR A 505 -6.84 -4.32 6.43
CA THR A 505 -8.28 -4.54 6.71
C THR A 505 -8.88 -5.54 5.72
N ASP A 506 -10.07 -6.07 5.98
CA ASP A 506 -10.73 -7.05 5.07
C ASP A 506 -11.29 -6.45 3.77
N ASN A 507 -11.10 -5.14 3.58
CA ASN A 507 -11.25 -4.45 2.31
C ASN A 507 -9.98 -4.51 1.44
N MET A 508 -8.94 -5.19 1.92
CA MET A 508 -7.64 -5.33 1.29
C MET A 508 -7.22 -6.80 1.26
N PHE A 509 -6.38 -7.15 0.28
CA PHE A 509 -5.64 -8.41 0.24
C PHE A 509 -4.22 -8.16 -0.28
N CYS A 510 -3.30 -9.08 0.02
CA CYS A 510 -1.96 -9.11 -0.56
C CYS A 510 -1.88 -10.09 -1.74
N ALA A 511 -1.07 -9.77 -2.75
CA ALA A 511 -0.61 -10.75 -3.72
C ALA A 511 0.88 -10.52 -4.05
N GLY A 512 1.63 -11.62 -4.19
CA GLY A 512 3.08 -11.59 -4.40
C GLY A 512 3.74 -12.90 -3.94
N TYR A 513 4.96 -13.16 -4.42
CA TYR A 513 5.69 -14.40 -4.15
C TYR A 513 6.23 -14.46 -2.71
N LYS A 514 6.23 -15.65 -2.10
CA LYS A 514 6.81 -15.85 -0.76
C LYS A 514 8.35 -15.78 -0.85
N PRO A 515 9.08 -15.29 0.18
CA PRO A 515 10.54 -15.08 0.10
C PRO A 515 11.35 -16.36 -0.11
N GLU A 516 10.80 -17.52 0.26
CA GLU A 516 11.43 -18.82 0.07
C GLU A 516 11.29 -19.34 -1.37
N GLU A 517 10.40 -18.74 -2.17
CA GLU A 517 10.35 -18.99 -3.60
C GLU A 517 11.47 -18.21 -4.29
N ASN A 518 12.31 -18.89 -5.09
CA ASN A 518 13.29 -18.26 -5.98
C ASN A 518 12.61 -17.54 -7.18
N LYS A 519 11.48 -16.87 -6.94
CA LYS A 519 10.65 -16.15 -7.91
C LYS A 519 10.44 -14.73 -7.40
N ARG A 520 10.35 -13.79 -8.33
CA ARG A 520 10.24 -12.36 -8.05
C ARG A 520 9.34 -11.70 -9.08
N GLY A 521 8.77 -10.57 -8.68
CA GLY A 521 7.83 -9.78 -9.46
C GLY A 521 6.67 -9.25 -8.62
N ASP A 522 6.27 -8.02 -8.92
CA ASP A 522 5.30 -7.24 -8.17
C ASP A 522 4.61 -6.21 -9.10
N ALA A 523 3.49 -5.65 -8.67
CA ALA A 523 2.85 -4.52 -9.35
C ALA A 523 3.54 -3.21 -8.95
N CYS A 524 3.82 -2.32 -9.91
CA CYS A 524 4.71 -1.19 -9.67
C CYS A 524 4.11 0.19 -9.92
N GLU A 525 4.87 1.21 -9.52
CA GLU A 525 4.64 2.62 -9.82
C GLU A 525 4.20 2.86 -11.28
N GLY A 526 2.92 3.22 -11.47
CA GLY A 526 2.26 3.43 -12.76
C GLY A 526 1.20 2.38 -13.12
N ASP A 527 1.19 1.23 -12.46
CA ASP A 527 0.12 0.21 -12.51
C ASP A 527 -0.98 0.47 -11.48
N SER A 528 -0.71 1.32 -10.47
CA SER A 528 -1.68 1.83 -9.49
C SER A 528 -3.01 2.23 -10.14
N GLY A 529 -4.13 1.85 -9.52
CA GLY A 529 -5.47 1.99 -10.08
C GLY A 529 -5.85 0.97 -11.16
N GLY A 530 -4.89 0.19 -11.66
CA GLY A 530 -5.10 -0.89 -12.62
C GLY A 530 -5.76 -2.13 -12.03
N PRO A 531 -6.20 -3.08 -12.87
CA PRO A 531 -6.99 -4.23 -12.45
C PRO A 531 -6.12 -5.42 -12.01
N PHE A 532 -6.52 -6.07 -10.91
CA PHE A 532 -6.12 -7.44 -10.57
C PHE A 532 -7.26 -8.39 -10.99
N VAL A 533 -7.03 -9.20 -12.02
CA VAL A 533 -8.07 -10.04 -12.65
C VAL A 533 -7.82 -11.54 -12.47
N MET A 534 -8.89 -12.32 -12.41
CA MET A 534 -8.85 -13.79 -12.34
C MET A 534 -9.86 -14.38 -13.32
N LYS A 535 -9.57 -15.56 -13.88
CA LYS A 535 -10.48 -16.25 -14.80
C LYS A 535 -11.32 -17.26 -14.03
N TYR A 536 -12.65 -17.10 -14.02
CA TYR A 536 -13.56 -18.05 -13.41
C TYR A 536 -13.83 -19.22 -14.37
N PRO A 537 -13.38 -20.45 -14.08
CA PRO A 537 -13.46 -21.54 -15.05
C PRO A 537 -14.90 -22.01 -15.32
N ALA A 538 -15.80 -21.90 -14.33
CA ALA A 538 -17.18 -22.36 -14.47
C ALA A 538 -18.03 -21.51 -15.45
N GLU A 539 -17.73 -20.22 -15.57
CA GLU A 539 -18.39 -19.33 -16.56
C GLU A 539 -17.52 -19.05 -17.80
N ASN A 540 -16.25 -19.46 -17.80
CA ASN A 540 -15.24 -19.06 -18.79
C ASN A 540 -15.18 -17.53 -18.97
N ARG A 541 -15.14 -16.79 -17.86
CA ARG A 541 -15.14 -15.31 -17.83
C ARG A 541 -14.04 -14.75 -16.93
N TRP A 542 -13.52 -13.59 -17.31
CA TRP A 542 -12.58 -12.81 -16.48
C TRP A 542 -13.33 -11.87 -15.52
N TYR A 543 -12.87 -11.83 -14.27
CA TYR A 543 -13.40 -11.03 -13.18
C TYR A 543 -12.30 -10.17 -12.56
N GLN A 544 -12.59 -8.90 -12.26
CA GLN A 544 -11.69 -8.03 -11.50
C GLN A 544 -11.92 -8.21 -10.00
N ILE A 545 -10.97 -8.84 -9.32
CA ILE A 545 -11.08 -9.18 -7.90
C ILE A 545 -10.57 -8.04 -7.00
N GLY A 546 -9.63 -7.25 -7.53
CA GLY A 546 -9.13 -6.05 -6.85
C GLY A 546 -8.59 -4.96 -7.78
N ILE A 547 -8.15 -3.88 -7.14
CA ILE A 547 -7.48 -2.73 -7.75
C ILE A 547 -6.07 -2.65 -7.17
N VAL A 548 -5.05 -2.46 -8.02
CA VAL A 548 -3.67 -2.19 -7.59
C VAL A 548 -3.65 -0.91 -6.75
N SER A 549 -3.31 -0.99 -5.47
CA SER A 549 -3.35 0.18 -4.56
C SER A 549 -1.94 0.69 -4.23
N TRP A 550 -1.22 0.04 -3.32
CA TRP A 550 0.08 0.50 -2.82
C TRP A 550 1.02 -0.67 -2.46
N GLY A 551 2.28 -0.35 -2.12
CA GLY A 551 3.30 -1.30 -1.67
C GLY A 551 4.39 -0.59 -0.86
N GLU A 552 5.12 -1.32 -0.01
CA GLU A 552 6.27 -0.76 0.74
C GLU A 552 7.54 -0.60 -0.12
N GLY A 553 7.48 -1.08 -1.35
CA GLY A 553 8.47 -1.07 -2.43
C GLY A 553 7.94 -1.95 -3.58
N CYS A 554 8.65 -2.06 -4.69
CA CYS A 554 8.39 -3.15 -5.65
C CYS A 554 9.32 -4.31 -5.37
N ASP A 555 8.79 -5.54 -5.33
CA ASP A 555 9.60 -6.78 -5.41
C ASP A 555 10.70 -6.87 -4.32
N ARG A 556 10.38 -6.42 -3.10
CA ARG A 556 11.28 -6.50 -1.95
C ARG A 556 11.04 -7.79 -1.17
N ASP A 557 12.13 -8.41 -0.72
CA ASP A 557 12.08 -9.63 0.09
C ASP A 557 11.23 -9.44 1.36
N GLY A 558 10.27 -10.34 1.56
CA GLY A 558 9.34 -10.28 2.70
C GLY A 558 8.19 -9.27 2.56
N LYS A 559 7.97 -8.71 1.36
CA LYS A 559 6.91 -7.73 1.06
C LYS A 559 6.02 -8.19 -0.09
N TYR A 560 4.83 -7.61 -0.14
CA TYR A 560 3.80 -7.91 -1.14
C TYR A 560 3.16 -6.63 -1.64
N GLY A 561 2.56 -6.67 -2.83
CA GLY A 561 1.65 -5.63 -3.30
C GLY A 561 0.31 -5.72 -2.57
N PHE A 562 -0.29 -4.56 -2.26
CA PHE A 562 -1.59 -4.45 -1.59
C PHE A 562 -2.67 -4.00 -2.58
N TYR A 563 -3.84 -4.65 -2.49
CA TYR A 563 -4.93 -4.50 -3.45
C TYR A 563 -6.24 -4.16 -2.74
N THR A 564 -6.99 -3.17 -3.25
CA THR A 564 -8.35 -2.88 -2.77
C THR A 564 -9.30 -3.96 -3.27
N HIS A 565 -10.08 -4.56 -2.38
CA HIS A 565 -10.94 -5.69 -2.68
C HIS A 565 -12.35 -5.27 -3.15
N LEU A 566 -12.78 -5.76 -4.32
CA LEU A 566 -13.95 -5.20 -5.01
C LEU A 566 -15.33 -5.73 -4.57
N PHE A 567 -15.46 -6.95 -4.03
CA PHE A 567 -16.80 -7.50 -3.77
C PHE A 567 -17.59 -6.68 -2.73
N ARG A 568 -16.91 -6.16 -1.69
CA ARG A 568 -17.52 -5.29 -0.67
C ARG A 568 -17.96 -3.94 -1.24
N MET A 569 -17.23 -3.44 -2.25
CA MET A 569 -17.51 -2.17 -2.92
C MET A 569 -18.71 -2.26 -3.88
N GLY A 570 -19.19 -3.48 -4.21
CA GLY A 570 -20.25 -3.71 -5.20
C GLY A 570 -21.54 -2.93 -4.93
N ARG A 571 -21.99 -2.87 -3.68
CA ARG A 571 -23.23 -2.15 -3.31
C ARG A 571 -23.06 -0.63 -3.27
N TRP A 572 -21.90 -0.14 -2.82
CA TRP A 572 -21.56 1.28 -2.97
C TRP A 572 -21.58 1.68 -4.46
N MET A 573 -20.88 0.93 -5.32
CA MET A 573 -20.86 1.18 -6.77
C MET A 573 -22.28 1.20 -7.33
N LYS A 574 -23.12 0.22 -6.96
CA LYS A 574 -24.53 0.17 -7.40
C LYS A 574 -25.32 1.42 -6.99
N LYS A 575 -25.24 1.84 -5.71
CA LYS A 575 -25.98 3.01 -5.22
C LYS A 575 -25.53 4.32 -5.88
N VAL A 576 -24.24 4.42 -6.23
CA VAL A 576 -23.67 5.53 -6.99
C VAL A 576 -24.18 5.52 -8.44
N ILE A 577 -24.01 4.40 -9.14
CA ILE A 577 -24.39 4.24 -10.55
C ILE A 577 -25.90 4.45 -10.75
N GLU A 578 -26.75 3.90 -9.88
CA GLU A 578 -28.21 4.11 -9.93
C GLU A 578 -28.63 5.56 -9.71
N LYS A 579 -27.78 6.41 -9.10
CA LYS A 579 -28.06 7.83 -8.90
C LYS A 579 -27.83 8.62 -10.20
N SER A 580 -26.69 8.46 -10.85
CA SER A 580 -26.33 9.28 -12.02
C SER A 580 -27.26 9.07 -13.23
N GLY A 581 -27.96 7.93 -13.32
CA GLY A 581 -29.01 7.70 -14.33
C GLY A 581 -30.41 8.23 -13.98
N GLY A 582 -30.55 9.02 -12.91
CA GLY A 582 -31.83 9.54 -12.41
C GLY A 582 -32.17 10.98 -12.81
N ASP A 583 -31.24 11.72 -13.43
CA ASP A 583 -31.38 13.16 -13.72
C ASP A 583 -32.05 13.47 -15.09
N ASP A 584 -32.68 12.47 -15.72
CA ASP A 584 -33.10 12.45 -17.14
C ASP A 584 -34.63 12.23 -17.35
N ASP A 585 -35.48 12.65 -16.39
CA ASP A 585 -36.97 12.64 -16.47
C ASP A 585 -37.56 14.07 -16.34
#